data_AF-A0AAP8FWP7-F1
#
_entry.id   AF-A0AAP8FWP7-F1
#
_cell.length_a   1.000
_cell.length_b   1.000
_cell.length_c   1.000
_cell.angle_alpha   90.00
_cell.angle_beta   90.00
_cell.angle_gamma   90.00
#
_symmetry.space_group_name_H-M   'P 1'
#
loop_
_entity.id
_entity.type
_entity.pdbx_description
1 polymer ?
#
loop_
_entity_poly.entity_id
_entity_poly.type
_entity_poly.pdbx_seq_one_letter_code
_entity_poly.pdbx_strand_id
1 'polypeptide(L)' 'MEQINLITNFLRIKDTNINITDEYDMGTHLELHGYLDYIAPKCPKCKGQMPKH' A
#
# COMPACT_ATOMS: atom_id res chain seq x y z
N MET A 1 0.43 -5.99 14.21
CA MET A 1 1.02 -4.65 14.43
C MET A 1 2.53 -4.70 14.54
N GLU A 2 3.14 -5.45 15.47
CA GLU A 2 4.61 -5.50 15.60
C GLU A 2 5.31 -6.09 14.36
N GLN A 3 4.77 -7.18 13.80
CA GLN A 3 5.30 -7.83 12.60
C GLN A 3 5.19 -6.92 11.37
N ILE A 4 4.01 -6.36 11.11
CA ILE A 4 3.79 -5.32 10.09
C ILE A 4 4.78 -4.16 10.25
N ASN A 5 4.97 -3.62 11.45
CA ASN A 5 5.92 -2.54 11.71
C ASN A 5 7.37 -2.95 11.41
N LEU A 6 7.74 -4.19 11.69
CA LEU A 6 9.06 -4.71 11.38
C LEU A 6 9.26 -4.83 9.86
N ILE A 7 8.24 -5.31 9.13
CA ILE A 7 8.28 -5.48 7.69
C ILE A 7 8.26 -4.14 6.96
N THR A 8 7.41 -3.18 7.36
CA THR A 8 7.39 -1.84 6.77
C THR A 8 8.72 -1.12 6.97
N ASN A 9 9.35 -1.27 8.13
CA ASN A 9 10.70 -0.78 8.39
C ASN A 9 11.75 -1.46 7.51
N PHE A 10 11.67 -2.80 7.34
CA PHE A 10 12.59 -3.56 6.48
C PHE A 10 12.46 -3.16 5.01
N LEU A 11 11.23 -3.05 4.51
CA LEU A 11 10.91 -2.58 3.15
C LEU A 11 11.14 -1.07 2.97
N ARG A 12 11.50 -0.36 4.05
CA ARG A 12 11.70 1.10 4.08
C ARG A 12 10.47 1.87 3.58
N ILE A 13 9.28 1.35 3.82
CA ILE A 13 8.01 2.02 3.58
C ILE A 13 7.86 3.08 4.67
N LYS A 14 8.34 4.29 4.37
CA LYS A 14 8.29 5.46 5.27
C LYS A 14 7.17 6.44 4.92
N ASP A 15 6.49 6.20 3.81
CA ASP A 15 5.41 7.05 3.36
C ASP A 15 4.20 6.86 4.28
N THR A 16 3.86 7.91 5.01
CA THR A 16 2.74 7.94 5.95
C THR A 16 1.38 7.80 5.25
N ASN A 17 1.34 8.01 3.93
CA ASN A 17 0.14 7.82 3.12
C ASN A 17 -0.07 6.34 2.73
N ILE A 18 0.86 5.43 3.03
CA ILE A 18 0.70 3.99 2.79
C ILE A 18 0.26 3.35 4.11
N ASN A 19 -1.01 2.98 4.21
CA ASN A 19 -1.53 2.31 5.39
C ASN A 19 -1.74 0.82 5.13
N ILE A 20 -0.99 -0.03 5.83
CA ILE A 20 -1.12 -1.48 5.75
C ILE A 20 -2.08 -1.95 6.86
N THR A 21 -3.16 -2.61 6.47
CA THR A 21 -4.22 -3.06 7.37
C THR A 21 -4.09 -4.52 7.74
N ASP A 22 -3.64 -5.36 6.79
CA ASP A 22 -3.66 -6.80 6.95
C ASP A 22 -2.38 -7.45 6.43
N GLU A 23 -2.05 -8.60 7.00
CA GLU A 23 -0.90 -9.43 6.69
C GLU A 23 -1.37 -10.89 6.57
N TYR A 24 -1.02 -11.54 5.46
CA TYR A 24 -1.35 -12.94 5.19
C TYR A 24 -0.09 -13.75 4.91
N ASP A 25 0.13 -14.80 5.68
CA ASP A 25 1.19 -15.77 5.44
C ASP A 25 0.68 -16.87 4.50
N MET A 26 1.23 -16.91 3.29
CA MET A 26 0.90 -17.89 2.26
C MET A 26 1.87 -19.08 2.26
N GLY A 27 2.72 -19.19 3.28
CA GLY A 27 3.73 -20.24 3.49
C GLY A 27 4.97 -20.13 2.61
N THR A 28 4.85 -19.57 1.41
CA THR A 28 5.97 -19.31 0.48
C THR A 28 6.38 -17.83 0.43
N HIS A 29 5.44 -16.96 0.76
CA HIS A 29 5.61 -15.52 0.79
C HIS A 29 4.57 -14.93 1.72
N LEU A 30 4.77 -13.65 2.03
CA LEU A 30 3.87 -12.87 2.84
C LEU A 30 3.18 -11.82 1.96
N GLU A 31 1.86 -11.74 2.05
CA GLU A 31 1.07 -10.70 1.40
C GLU A 31 0.71 -9.61 2.40
N LEU A 32 0.91 -8.35 2.01
CA LEU A 32 0.54 -7.18 2.80
C LEU A 32 -0.53 -6.40 2.05
N HIS A 33 -1.68 -6.21 2.70
CA HIS A 33 -2.83 -5.51 2.12
C HIS A 33 -3.00 -4.16 2.81
N GLY A 34 -3.32 -3.15 2.03
CA GLY A 34 -3.40 -1.79 2.51
C GLY A 34 -3.99 -0.85 1.48
N TYR A 35 -4.12 0.41 1.87
CA TYR A 35 -4.61 1.48 1.02
C TYR A 35 -3.63 2.65 1.00
N LEU A 36 -3.76 3.44 -0.06
CA LEU A 36 -2.99 4.65 -0.28
C LEU A 36 -3.88 5.84 0.05
N ASP A 37 -3.58 6.52 1.14
CA ASP A 37 -4.23 7.76 1.55
C ASP A 37 -3.56 8.97 0.89
N TYR A 38 -3.58 9.00 -0.45
CA TYR A 38 -3.21 10.19 -1.19
C TYR A 38 -4.33 10.62 -2.13
N ILE A 39 -4.45 11.93 -2.29
CA ILE A 39 -5.29 12.49 -3.35
C ILE A 39 -4.64 12.13 -4.67
N ALA A 40 -5.31 11.31 -5.47
CA ALA A 40 -4.83 10.94 -6.78
C ALA A 40 -4.49 12.21 -7.60
N PRO A 41 -3.30 12.30 -8.19
CA PRO A 41 -2.91 13.49 -8.94
C PRO A 41 -3.89 13.68 -10.10
N LYS A 42 -4.28 14.94 -10.35
CA LYS A 42 -5.14 15.29 -11.48
C LYS A 42 -4.42 14.90 -12.76
N CYS A 43 -4.81 13.79 -13.36
CA CYS A 43 -4.34 13.39 -14.68
C CYS A 43 -5.28 13.98 -15.74
N PRO A 44 -4.85 15.01 -16.52
CA PRO A 44 -5.70 15.65 -17.52
C PRO A 44 -6.15 14.66 -18.61
N LYS A 45 -5.29 13.69 -18.94
CA LYS A 45 -5.58 12.62 -19.91
C LYS A 45 -6.57 11.58 -19.38
N CYS A 46 -6.61 11.38 -18.06
CA CYS A 46 -7.40 10.33 -17.42
C CYS A 46 -8.82 10.81 -17.07
N LYS A 47 -9.16 12.08 -17.31
CA LYS A 47 -10.48 12.69 -17.01
C LYS A 47 -10.96 12.43 -15.56
N GLY A 48 -10.03 12.32 -14.61
CA GLY A 48 -10.34 12.01 -13.22
C GLY A 48 -10.75 10.55 -12.95
N GLN A 49 -10.64 9.65 -13.92
CA GLN A 49 -10.83 8.22 -13.71
C GLN A 49 -9.49 7.57 -13.35
N MET A 50 -9.47 6.79 -12.27
CA MET A 50 -8.39 5.83 -12.05
C MET A 50 -8.51 4.75 -13.14
N PRO A 51 -7.42 4.39 -13.84
CA PRO A 51 -7.47 3.29 -14.78
C PRO A 51 -7.93 2.04 -14.03
N LYS A 52 -9.06 1.46 -14.47
CA LYS A 52 -9.49 0.14 -14.03
C LYS A 52 -8.50 -0.86 -14.63
N HIS A 53 -7.79 -1.59 -13.77
CA HIS A 53 -7.15 -2.85 -14.17
C HIS A 53 -8.17 -3.98 -14.08
#